data_AF-A0A5J4U2T4-F1
#
_entry.id   AF-A0A5J4U2T4-F1
#
_cell.length_a   1.000
_cell.length_b   1.000
_cell.length_c   1.000
_cell.angle_alpha   90.00
_cell.angle_beta   90.00
_cell.angle_gamma   90.00
#
_symmetry.space_group_name_H-M   'P 1'
#
loop_
_entity.id
_entity.type
_entity.pdbx_description
1 polymer ?
#
loop_
_entity_poly.entity_id
_entity_poly.type
_entity_poly.pdbx_seq_one_letter_code
_entity_poly.pdbx_strand_id
1 'polypeptide(L)'
;MHIVQLDTDSLTLAIAGDSNRDYTQGFDAIIKDPDFYNKNKGFFFNDNGQRKILGIHIEKQGFNCIALSPKNYIINDEIVLKGIILDQNPQINQQTFIDNINNGTVTTAINTTLVQRKGVMS
;
A
#
# COMPACT_ATOMS: atom_id res chain seq x y z
N MET A 1 9.89 -10.95 5.38
CA MET A 1 9.40 -9.67 4.83
C MET A 1 9.29 -9.84 3.32
N HIS A 2 8.14 -9.51 2.76
CA HIS A 2 7.88 -9.61 1.33
C HIS A 2 7.41 -8.26 0.79
N ILE A 3 7.84 -7.92 -0.42
CA ILE A 3 7.36 -6.74 -1.12
C ILE A 3 6.04 -7.11 -1.78
N VAL A 4 4.98 -6.38 -1.44
CA VAL A 4 3.65 -6.57 -2.03
C VAL A 4 3.49 -5.64 -3.24
N GLN A 5 3.88 -4.38 -3.09
CA GLN A 5 3.75 -3.37 -4.13
C GLN A 5 4.85 -2.32 -4.00
N LEU A 6 5.30 -1.82 -5.15
CA LEU A 6 6.27 -0.74 -5.30
C LEU A 6 5.68 0.34 -6.22
N ASP A 7 5.84 1.61 -5.84
CA ASP A 7 5.70 2.76 -6.73
C ASP A 7 7.00 3.58 -6.68
N THR A 8 6.99 4.75 -7.32
CA THR A 8 8.15 5.63 -7.49
C THR A 8 8.76 6.04 -6.15
N ASP A 9 7.92 6.40 -5.18
CA ASP A 9 8.30 6.93 -3.88
C ASP A 9 7.63 6.22 -2.70
N SER A 10 6.88 5.14 -2.96
CA SER A 10 6.19 4.36 -1.94
C SER A 10 6.44 2.86 -2.09
N LEU A 11 6.44 2.17 -0.95
CA LEU A 11 6.70 0.74 -0.85
C LEU A 11 5.76 0.12 0.19
N THR A 12 5.03 -0.91 -0.22
CA THR A 12 4.13 -1.67 0.64
C THR A 12 4.76 -3.03 0.97
N LEU A 13 4.96 -3.29 2.27
CA LEU A 13 5.65 -4.48 2.78
C LEU A 13 4.71 -5.36 3.59
N ALA A 14 4.75 -6.67 3.33
CA ALA A 14 4.17 -7.69 4.20
C ALA A 14 5.25 -8.18 5.18
N ILE A 15 4.97 -8.01 6.47
CA ILE A 15 5.88 -8.41 7.55
C ILE A 15 5.33 -9.66 8.21
N ALA A 16 6.10 -10.75 8.18
CA ALA A 16 5.78 -11.99 8.87
C ALA A 16 6.22 -11.84 10.34
N GLY A 17 5.37 -11.22 11.15
CA GLY A 17 5.58 -11.00 12.57
C GLY A 17 5.18 -12.19 13.44
N ASP A 18 5.17 -11.97 14.75
CA ASP A 18 4.59 -12.87 15.74
C ASP A 18 3.06 -12.89 15.60
N SER A 19 2.47 -14.08 15.48
CA SER A 19 1.02 -14.28 15.35
C SER A 19 0.24 -13.85 16.60
N ASN A 20 0.91 -13.71 17.74
CA ASN A 20 0.29 -13.27 19.00
C ASN A 20 0.26 -11.74 19.16
N ARG A 21 0.88 -11.00 18.24
CA ARG A 21 0.96 -9.54 18.26
C ARG A 21 0.26 -8.96 17.05
N ASP A 22 -0.32 -7.77 17.20
CA ASP A 22 -0.95 -7.07 16.09
C ASP A 22 0.10 -6.43 15.14
N TYR A 23 -0.35 -5.67 14.15
CA TYR A 23 0.54 -4.99 13.20
C TYR A 23 1.42 -3.92 13.85
N THR A 24 1.15 -3.50 15.10
CA THR A 24 1.95 -2.47 15.78
C THR A 24 3.35 -2.95 16.14
N GLN A 25 3.58 -4.28 16.11
CA GLN A 25 4.91 -4.86 16.27
C GLN A 25 5.92 -4.38 15.21
N GLY A 26 5.45 -3.87 14.06
CA GLY A 26 6.30 -3.36 12.99
C GLY A 26 7.38 -4.36 12.60
N PHE A 27 8.65 -3.94 12.72
CA PHE A 27 9.81 -4.78 12.38
C PHE A 27 10.35 -5.60 13.55
N ASP A 28 9.85 -5.42 14.77
CA ASP A 28 10.45 -5.97 15.99
C ASP A 28 10.61 -7.49 15.94
N ALA A 29 9.60 -8.20 15.42
CA ALA A 29 9.62 -9.66 15.34
C ALA A 29 10.55 -10.23 14.26
N ILE A 30 10.95 -9.43 13.26
CA ILE A 30 11.81 -9.90 12.16
C ILE A 30 13.26 -9.44 12.30
N ILE A 31 13.55 -8.52 13.23
CA ILE A 31 14.90 -8.02 13.49
C ILE A 31 15.72 -9.14 14.15
N LYS A 32 16.77 -9.58 13.47
CA LYS A 32 17.70 -10.60 13.98
C LYS A 32 18.76 -10.04 14.94
N ASP A 33 19.16 -8.78 14.72
CA ASP A 33 20.18 -8.08 15.51
C ASP A 33 19.60 -6.74 15.99
N PRO A 34 19.04 -6.70 17.21
CA PRO A 34 18.45 -5.49 17.78
C PRO A 34 19.46 -4.37 18.01
N ASP A 35 20.71 -4.69 18.34
CA ASP A 35 21.75 -3.68 18.62
C ASP A 35 22.15 -2.96 17.33
N PHE A 36 22.36 -3.72 16.26
CA PHE A 36 22.59 -3.14 14.93
C PHE A 36 21.41 -2.31 14.46
N TYR A 37 20.17 -2.81 14.62
CA TYR A 37 18.98 -2.07 14.23
C TYR A 37 18.84 -0.76 15.00
N ASN A 38 18.93 -0.80 16.34
CA ASN A 38 18.77 0.39 17.18
C ASN A 38 19.86 1.43 16.92
N LYS A 39 21.08 1.00 16.60
CA LYS A 39 22.18 1.90 16.22
C LYS A 39 21.95 2.61 14.88
N ASN A 40 21.28 1.96 13.92
CA ASN A 40 21.16 2.45 12.55
C ASN A 40 19.77 2.98 12.17
N LYS A 41 18.70 2.65 12.91
CA LYS A 41 17.32 3.00 12.54
C LYS A 41 17.12 4.50 12.32
N GLY A 42 17.81 5.36 13.07
CA GLY A 42 17.73 6.81 12.95
C GLY A 42 18.31 7.39 11.65
N PHE A 43 19.06 6.59 10.87
CA PHE A 43 19.44 6.99 9.51
C PHE A 43 18.24 7.00 8.57
N PHE A 44 17.37 6.00 8.69
CA PHE A 44 16.23 5.78 7.81
C PHE A 44 14.94 6.39 8.35
N PHE A 45 14.63 6.13 9.61
CA PHE A 45 13.40 6.58 10.27
C PHE A 45 13.65 7.78 11.16
N ASN A 46 12.58 8.52 11.46
CA ASN A 46 12.60 9.59 12.44
C ASN A 46 11.82 9.14 13.68
N ASP A 47 12.45 9.21 14.85
CA ASP A 47 11.85 8.80 16.12
C ASP A 47 10.66 9.70 16.51
N ASN A 48 10.59 10.92 15.97
CA ASN A 48 9.53 11.89 16.28
C ASN A 48 8.33 11.81 15.31
N GLY A 49 8.28 10.80 14.43
CA GLY A 49 7.22 10.64 13.43
C GLY A 49 7.22 11.69 12.30
N GLN A 50 8.17 12.63 12.31
CA GLN A 50 8.28 13.67 11.27
C GLN A 50 8.98 13.14 10.02
N ARG A 51 8.57 13.63 8.84
CA ARG A 51 9.23 13.30 7.57
C ARG A 51 10.66 13.84 7.58
N LYS A 52 11.62 12.96 7.25
CA LYS A 52 13.04 13.30 7.12
C LYS A 52 13.41 13.32 5.63
N ILE A 53 14.27 14.26 5.23
CA ILE A 53 14.82 14.29 3.86
C ILE A 53 15.58 12.98 3.61
N LEU A 54 15.25 12.29 2.52
CA LEU A 54 15.78 10.96 2.15
C LEU A 54 15.54 9.88 3.22
N GLY A 55 14.65 10.12 4.17
CA GLY A 55 14.20 9.14 5.15
C GLY A 55 12.97 8.39 4.68
N ILE A 56 12.76 7.22 5.26
CA ILE A 56 11.56 6.41 5.08
C ILE A 56 10.54 6.85 6.13
N HIS A 57 9.33 7.18 5.68
CA HIS A 57 8.22 7.51 6.55
C HIS A 57 7.11 6.46 6.40
N ILE A 58 6.61 5.95 7.52
CA ILE A 58 5.52 4.98 7.52
C ILE A 58 4.21 5.74 7.39
N GLU A 59 3.57 5.66 6.22
CA GLU A 59 2.32 6.36 5.96
C GLU A 59 1.10 5.61 6.51
N LYS A 60 1.08 4.29 6.32
CA LYS A 60 -0.05 3.43 6.71
C LYS A 60 0.45 2.08 7.18
N GLN A 61 -0.25 1.49 8.12
CA GLN A 61 -0.03 0.13 8.65
C GLN A 61 -1.35 -0.61 8.69
N GLY A 62 -1.32 -1.92 8.48
CA GLY A 62 -2.54 -2.70 8.37
C GLY A 62 -2.36 -4.20 8.41
N PHE A 63 -3.48 -4.89 8.60
CA PHE A 63 -3.53 -6.35 8.60
C PHE A 63 -3.57 -6.91 7.18
N ASN A 64 -4.35 -6.28 6.30
CA ASN A 64 -4.67 -6.84 5.00
C ASN A 64 -4.24 -5.89 3.88
N CYS A 65 -3.51 -6.43 2.91
CA CYS A 65 -3.21 -5.77 1.65
C CYS A 65 -3.46 -6.73 0.49
N ILE A 66 -4.23 -6.28 -0.50
CA ILE A 66 -4.50 -7.03 -1.74
C ILE A 66 -4.06 -6.16 -2.90
N ALA A 67 -3.03 -6.57 -3.64
CA ALA A 67 -2.55 -5.85 -4.81
C ALA A 67 -2.83 -6.68 -6.08
N LEU A 68 -3.66 -6.16 -6.98
CA LEU A 68 -3.96 -6.81 -8.27
C LEU A 68 -2.94 -6.43 -9.33
N SER A 69 -2.56 -5.15 -9.35
CA SER A 69 -1.59 -4.62 -10.29
C SER A 69 -0.91 -3.38 -9.70
N PRO A 70 0.17 -2.87 -10.31
CA PRO A 70 0.75 -1.59 -9.91
C PRO A 70 -0.34 -0.51 -9.86
N LYS A 71 -0.38 0.24 -8.75
CA LYS A 71 -1.32 1.35 -8.48
C LYS A 71 -2.81 0.96 -8.36
N ASN A 72 -3.13 -0.34 -8.31
CA ASN A 72 -4.47 -0.85 -8.06
C ASN A 72 -4.43 -1.89 -6.93
N TYR A 73 -4.71 -1.43 -5.70
CA TYR A 73 -4.59 -2.23 -4.50
C TYR A 73 -5.56 -1.79 -3.40
N ILE A 74 -5.74 -2.65 -2.41
CA ILE A 74 -6.53 -2.40 -1.20
C ILE A 74 -5.61 -2.49 0.01
N ILE A 75 -5.71 -1.56 0.95
CA ILE A 75 -5.03 -1.59 2.26
C ILE A 75 -6.08 -1.29 3.33
N ASN A 76 -6.31 -2.23 4.27
CA ASN A 76 -7.30 -2.07 5.36
C ASN A 76 -8.64 -1.46 4.88
N ASP A 77 -9.26 -2.11 3.89
CA ASP A 77 -10.56 -1.71 3.32
C ASP A 77 -10.54 -0.39 2.52
N GLU A 78 -9.42 0.33 2.50
CA GLU A 78 -9.22 1.49 1.63
C GLU A 78 -8.78 1.04 0.24
N ILE A 79 -9.60 1.36 -0.77
CA ILE A 79 -9.35 1.02 -2.16
C ILE A 79 -8.55 2.14 -2.83
N VAL A 80 -7.35 1.80 -3.33
CA VAL A 80 -6.51 2.71 -4.10
C VAL A 80 -6.51 2.25 -5.55
N LEU A 81 -7.12 3.07 -6.41
CA LEU A 81 -7.18 2.85 -7.86
C LEU A 81 -6.68 4.09 -8.57
N LYS A 82 -5.84 3.90 -9.59
CA LYS A 82 -5.41 5.02 -10.42
C LYS A 82 -6.35 5.24 -11.60
N GLY A 83 -6.79 6.48 -11.77
CA GLY A 83 -7.61 6.88 -12.91
C GLY A 83 -9.06 6.38 -12.81
N ILE A 84 -9.53 6.05 -11.61
CA ILE A 84 -10.92 5.66 -11.37
C ILE A 84 -11.44 6.49 -10.20
N ILE A 85 -12.64 7.05 -10.36
CA ILE A 85 -13.38 7.66 -9.25
C ILE A 85 -14.28 6.59 -8.66
N LEU A 86 -14.06 6.23 -7.39
CA LEU A 86 -14.82 5.18 -6.70
C LEU A 86 -16.30 5.51 -6.57
N ASP A 87 -16.64 6.78 -6.28
CA ASP A 87 -18.04 7.23 -6.15
C ASP A 87 -18.87 7.00 -7.41
N GLN A 88 -18.22 7.03 -8.59
CA GLN A 88 -18.87 6.76 -9.87
C GLN A 88 -18.90 5.27 -10.21
N ASN A 89 -18.17 4.45 -9.46
CA ASN A 89 -18.03 3.02 -9.68
C ASN A 89 -18.32 2.25 -8.38
N PRO A 90 -19.55 2.34 -7.82
CA PRO A 90 -19.91 1.69 -6.56
C PRO A 90 -19.86 0.15 -6.64
N GLN A 91 -19.81 -0.41 -7.85
CA GLN A 91 -19.60 -1.84 -8.07
C GLN A 91 -18.21 -2.31 -7.64
N ILE A 92 -17.23 -1.40 -7.52
CA ILE A 92 -15.87 -1.77 -7.14
C ILE A 92 -15.76 -1.76 -5.62
N ASN A 93 -15.75 -2.97 -5.05
CA ASN A 93 -15.56 -3.20 -3.63
C ASN A 93 -14.48 -4.26 -3.39
N GLN A 94 -14.15 -4.51 -2.13
CA GLN A 94 -13.15 -5.53 -1.76
C GLN A 94 -13.53 -6.94 -2.22
N GLN A 95 -14.82 -7.30 -2.16
CA GLN A 95 -15.29 -8.60 -2.62
C GLN A 95 -15.02 -8.79 -4.12
N THR A 96 -15.19 -7.72 -4.91
CA THR A 96 -14.91 -7.72 -6.35
C THR A 96 -13.44 -8.03 -6.63
N PHE A 97 -12.52 -7.54 -5.80
CA PHE A 97 -11.09 -7.88 -5.93
C PHE A 97 -10.85 -9.36 -5.65
N ILE A 98 -11.47 -9.90 -4.61
CA ILE A 98 -11.37 -11.32 -4.23
C ILE A 98 -11.95 -12.21 -5.33
N ASP A 99 -13.11 -11.85 -5.87
CA ASP A 99 -13.78 -12.57 -6.94
C ASP A 99 -12.95 -12.54 -8.23
N ASN A 100 -12.32 -11.42 -8.56
CA ASN A 100 -11.43 -11.33 -9.72
C ASN A 100 -10.20 -12.24 -9.59
N ILE A 101 -9.66 -12.41 -8.38
CA ILE A 101 -8.53 -13.32 -8.13
C ILE A 101 -8.99 -14.79 -8.18
N ASN A 102 -10.07 -15.12 -7.48
CA ASN A 102 -10.50 -16.50 -7.29
C ASN A 102 -11.23 -17.08 -8.51
N ASN A 103 -12.09 -16.26 -9.13
CA ASN A 103 -12.98 -16.69 -10.21
C ASN A 103 -12.52 -16.20 -11.59
N GLY A 104 -11.46 -15.36 -11.66
CA GLY A 104 -10.95 -14.81 -12.91
C GLY A 104 -11.93 -13.85 -13.59
N THR A 105 -12.82 -13.22 -12.82
CA THR A 105 -13.80 -12.27 -13.36
C THR A 105 -13.13 -10.96 -13.80
N VAL A 106 -13.76 -10.27 -14.75
CA VAL A 106 -13.31 -8.97 -15.25
C VAL A 106 -14.29 -7.90 -14.81
N THR A 107 -13.83 -6.95 -14.01
CA THR A 107 -14.61 -5.77 -13.61
C THR A 107 -14.25 -4.58 -14.48
N THR A 108 -15.24 -3.99 -15.13
CA THR A 108 -15.09 -2.75 -15.89
C THR A 108 -15.43 -1.54 -15.02
N ALA A 109 -14.58 -0.53 -15.10
CA ALA A 109 -14.78 0.77 -14.46
C ALA A 109 -14.98 1.85 -15.52
N ILE A 110 -15.87 2.80 -15.26
CA ILE A 110 -16.08 3.97 -16.10
C ILE A 110 -15.23 5.10 -15.52
N ASN A 111 -14.28 5.61 -16.32
CA ASN A 111 -13.58 6.84 -16.01
C ASN A 111 -14.24 7.97 -16.82
N THR A 112 -14.92 8.89 -16.13
CA THR A 112 -15.52 10.07 -16.77
C THR A 112 -14.61 11.29 -16.77
N THR A 113 -13.43 11.20 -16.15
CA THR A 113 -12.51 12.34 -16.02
C THR A 113 -11.59 12.40 -17.24
N LEU A 114 -11.96 13.24 -18.20
CA LEU A 114 -11.07 13.66 -19.28
C LEU A 114 -10.29 14.88 -18.82
N VAL A 115 -8.99 14.72 -18.54
CA VAL A 115 -8.10 15.87 -18.24
C VAL A 115 -7.34 16.24 -19.51
N GLN A 116 -7.66 17.39 -20.10
CA GLN A 116 -6.85 17.95 -21.18
C GLN A 116 -5.67 18.74 -20.62
N ARG A 117 -4.45 18.39 -21.01
CA ARG A 117 -3.26 19.20 -20.72
C ARG A 117 -2.93 20.04 -21.95
N LYS A 118 -3.08 21.37 -21.84
CA LYS A 118 -2.81 22.33 -22.92
C LYS A 118 -3.58 22.04 -24.23
N GLY A 119 -4.85 21.63 -24.13
CA GLY A 119 -5.71 21.37 -25.29
C GLY A 119 -5.41 20.06 -26.04
N VAL A 120 -4.49 19.24 -25.53
CA VAL A 120 -4.24 17.89 -26.02
C VAL A 120 -4.83 16.90 -25.02
N MET A 121 -5.58 15.92 -25.51
CA MET A 121 -6.01 14.79 -24.67
C MET A 121 -4.77 13.97 -24.29
N SER A 122 -4.52 13.84 -22.99
CA SER A 122 -3.47 12.97 -22.43
C SER A 122 -4.10 11.92 -21.52
#